data_AF-B3KN33-F1
#
_entry.id   AF-B3KN33-F1
#
_cell.length_a   1.000
_cell.length_b   1.000
_cell.length_c   1.000
_cell.angle_alpha   90.00
_cell.angle_beta   90.00
_cell.angle_gamma   90.00
#
_symmetry.space_group_name_H-M   'P 1'
#
loop_
_entity.id
_entity.type
_entity.pdbx_description
1 polymer ?
#
loop_
_entity_poly.entity_id
_entity_poly.type
_entity_poly.pdbx_seq_one_letter_code
_entity_poly.pdbx_strand_id
1 'polypeptide(L)'
;MRTCIGLELMQPSPVLFRLGLLGDEQVPQAESILDALSKHLVMKLSYGPEEKDMIVMRDSFGIRHPSGHLEHKTIDLVAYGDINGFSAMAKTVGLPTAMAAKMLLDGEIGAKGLMGPFSKEIYGPILERIKAEGIIYTTQSTIKP
;
A
#
# COMPACT_ATOMS: atom_id res chain seq x y z
N MET A 1 -20.78 -42.40 36.10
CA MET A 1 -19.69 -42.13 35.14
C MET A 1 -20.27 -41.38 33.94
N ARG A 2 -20.08 -40.07 33.88
CA ARG A 2 -20.36 -39.23 32.71
C ARG A 2 -19.11 -38.41 32.46
N THR A 3 -18.41 -38.70 31.37
CA THR A 3 -17.35 -37.86 30.82
C THR A 3 -17.73 -37.60 29.37
N CYS A 4 -18.47 -36.52 29.13
CA CYS A 4 -18.55 -35.90 27.81
C CYS A 4 -17.65 -34.67 27.89
N ILE A 5 -16.49 -34.81 27.24
CA ILE A 5 -15.48 -33.77 27.06
C ILE A 5 -16.12 -32.68 26.20
N GLY A 6 -15.91 -31.41 26.59
CA GLY A 6 -16.53 -30.24 25.99
C GLY A 6 -16.34 -30.16 24.47
N LEU A 7 -17.40 -30.45 23.74
CA LEU A 7 -17.68 -29.86 22.44
C LEU A 7 -18.41 -28.54 22.71
N GLU A 8 -17.67 -27.51 23.14
CA GLU A 8 -18.10 -26.15 22.86
C GLU A 8 -18.09 -26.03 21.35
N LEU A 9 -19.30 -26.04 20.78
CA LEU A 9 -19.58 -25.71 19.39
C LEU A 9 -18.79 -24.44 19.05
N MET A 10 -17.73 -24.61 18.27
CA MET A 10 -16.95 -23.54 17.68
C MET A 10 -17.94 -22.73 16.81
N GLN A 11 -18.54 -21.71 17.42
CA GLN A 11 -19.50 -20.84 16.75
C GLN A 11 -18.80 -20.32 15.50
N PRO A 12 -19.36 -20.51 14.30
CA PRO A 12 -18.71 -20.04 13.08
C PRO A 12 -18.42 -18.56 13.24
N SER A 13 -17.17 -18.16 12.95
CA SER A 13 -16.75 -16.77 13.10
C SER A 13 -17.76 -15.86 12.40
N PRO A 14 -18.29 -14.81 13.07
CA PRO A 14 -19.23 -13.87 12.47
C PRO A 14 -18.74 -13.29 11.13
N VAL A 15 -17.43 -13.26 10.94
CA VAL A 15 -16.77 -12.82 9.70
C VAL A 15 -17.08 -13.75 8.53
N LEU A 16 -17.06 -15.07 8.72
CA LEU A 16 -17.31 -16.03 7.62
C LEU A 16 -18.74 -15.91 7.09
N PHE A 17 -19.70 -15.68 7.99
CA PHE A 17 -21.08 -15.44 7.61
C PHE A 17 -21.25 -14.09 6.89
N ARG A 18 -20.62 -13.02 7.40
CA ARG A 18 -20.64 -11.69 6.75
C ARG A 18 -19.98 -11.68 5.36
N LEU A 19 -18.95 -12.49 5.16
CA LEU A 19 -18.31 -12.68 3.85
C LEU A 19 -19.12 -13.59 2.92
N GLY A 20 -20.22 -14.19 3.38
CA GLY A 20 -21.05 -15.08 2.57
C GLY A 20 -20.40 -16.43 2.25
N LEU A 21 -19.36 -16.83 2.99
CA LEU A 21 -18.62 -18.08 2.72
C LEU A 21 -19.36 -19.33 3.21
N LEU A 22 -20.36 -19.16 4.07
CA LEU A 22 -21.19 -20.24 4.62
C LEU A 22 -22.65 -20.15 4.15
N GLY A 23 -22.91 -19.35 3.11
CA GLY A 23 -24.23 -19.20 2.51
C GLY A 23 -24.47 -20.17 1.36
N ASP A 24 -25.69 -20.16 0.81
CA ASP A 24 -26.10 -21.01 -0.31
C ASP A 24 -25.72 -20.42 -1.69
N GLU A 25 -24.94 -19.33 -1.72
CA GLU A 25 -24.45 -18.73 -2.97
C GLU A 25 -23.53 -19.72 -3.70
N GLN A 26 -23.71 -19.85 -5.02
CA GLN A 26 -22.83 -20.72 -5.81
C GLN A 26 -21.40 -20.20 -5.83
N VAL A 27 -20.45 -21.09 -5.58
CA VAL A 27 -19.02 -20.79 -5.64
C VAL A 27 -18.64 -20.40 -7.07
N PRO A 28 -17.89 -19.30 -7.28
CA PRO A 28 -17.42 -18.90 -8.60
C PRO A 28 -16.60 -20.00 -9.27
N GLN A 29 -16.88 -20.28 -10.55
CA GLN A 29 -16.07 -21.22 -11.32
C GLN A 29 -14.63 -20.71 -11.47
N ALA A 30 -13.66 -21.54 -11.08
CA ALA A 30 -12.25 -21.24 -11.20
C ALA A 30 -11.40 -22.52 -11.21
N GLU A 31 -10.13 -22.39 -11.60
CA GLU A 31 -9.19 -23.50 -11.76
C GLU A 31 -8.68 -24.03 -10.40
N SER A 32 -8.75 -23.21 -9.36
CA SER A 32 -8.36 -23.57 -8.01
C SER A 32 -9.31 -22.99 -6.96
N ILE A 33 -9.27 -23.54 -5.75
CA ILE A 33 -10.00 -23.03 -4.59
C ILE A 33 -9.56 -21.58 -4.28
N LEU A 34 -8.27 -21.28 -4.43
CA LEU A 34 -7.73 -19.94 -4.19
C LEU A 34 -8.32 -18.93 -5.18
N ASP A 35 -8.45 -19.30 -6.45
CA ASP A 35 -9.02 -18.41 -7.46
C ASP A 35 -10.52 -18.21 -7.24
N ALA A 36 -11.25 -19.26 -6.87
CA ALA A 36 -12.67 -19.16 -6.53
C ALA A 36 -12.88 -18.22 -5.33
N LEU A 37 -12.07 -18.37 -4.28
CA LEU A 37 -12.10 -17.50 -3.12
C LEU A 37 -11.72 -16.06 -3.48
N SER A 38 -10.70 -15.86 -4.30
CA SER A 38 -10.26 -14.53 -4.75
C SER A 38 -11.37 -13.82 -5.52
N LYS A 39 -12.03 -14.51 -6.47
CA LYS A 39 -13.20 -13.98 -7.19
C LYS A 39 -14.34 -13.64 -6.24
N HIS A 40 -14.63 -14.50 -5.27
CA HIS A 40 -15.66 -14.26 -4.27
C HIS A 40 -15.38 -12.99 -3.44
N LEU A 41 -14.14 -12.84 -2.96
CA LEU A 41 -13.73 -11.66 -2.18
C LEU A 41 -13.74 -10.39 -3.02
N VAL A 42 -13.36 -10.44 -4.30
CA VAL A 42 -13.50 -9.30 -5.22
C VAL A 42 -14.96 -8.87 -5.33
N MET A 43 -15.91 -9.80 -5.47
CA MET A 43 -17.33 -9.45 -5.56
C MET A 43 -17.88 -8.80 -4.27
N LYS A 44 -17.40 -9.22 -3.09
CA LYS A 44 -17.92 -8.74 -1.80
C LYS A 44 -17.19 -7.53 -1.21
N LEU A 45 -15.92 -7.33 -1.56
CA LEU A 45 -15.02 -6.36 -0.90
C LEU A 45 -14.33 -5.39 -1.88
N SER A 46 -14.81 -5.28 -3.12
CA SER A 46 -14.34 -4.22 -4.03
C SER A 46 -14.86 -2.86 -3.58
N TYR A 47 -14.07 -1.82 -3.86
CA TYR A 47 -14.50 -0.44 -3.64
C TYR A 47 -15.73 -0.09 -4.48
N GLY A 48 -16.69 0.59 -3.86
CA GLY A 48 -17.79 1.28 -4.53
C GLY A 48 -17.35 2.59 -5.19
N PRO A 49 -18.23 3.22 -6.00
CA PRO A 49 -17.90 4.42 -6.77
C PRO A 49 -17.59 5.67 -5.91
N GLU A 50 -18.06 5.71 -4.67
CA GLU A 50 -17.89 6.85 -3.75
C GLU A 50 -17.09 6.47 -2.49
N GLU A 51 -16.35 5.37 -2.54
CA GLU A 51 -15.43 4.98 -1.48
C GLU A 51 -14.01 5.45 -1.80
N LYS A 52 -13.22 5.74 -0.76
CA LYS A 52 -11.83 6.18 -0.91
C LYS A 52 -10.89 5.10 -0.40
N ASP A 53 -9.82 4.86 -1.14
CA ASP A 53 -8.67 4.13 -0.64
C ASP A 53 -7.71 5.07 0.11
N MET A 54 -6.72 4.45 0.75
CA MET A 54 -5.68 5.14 1.49
C MET A 54 -4.36 4.40 1.35
N ILE A 55 -3.27 5.15 1.18
CA ILE A 55 -1.90 4.67 1.27
C ILE A 55 -1.28 5.20 2.57
N VAL A 56 -0.63 4.32 3.31
CA VAL A 56 0.17 4.66 4.49
C VAL A 56 1.54 4.02 4.33
N MET A 57 2.59 4.83 4.42
CA MET A 57 3.97 4.37 4.40
C MET A 57 4.74 5.06 5.52
N ARG A 58 5.56 4.27 6.23
CA ARG A 58 6.38 4.76 7.34
C ARG A 58 7.77 4.18 7.26
N ASP A 59 8.75 5.05 7.08
CA ASP A 59 10.16 4.70 7.25
C ASP A 59 10.64 5.11 8.65
N SER A 60 11.54 4.30 9.22
CA SER A 60 12.14 4.53 10.53
C SER A 60 13.64 4.23 10.47
N PHE A 61 14.46 5.26 10.63
CA PHE A 61 15.92 5.19 10.51
C PHE A 61 16.60 5.47 11.86
N GLY A 62 17.60 4.67 12.18
CA GLY A 62 18.60 4.97 13.21
C GLY A 62 19.89 5.45 12.57
N ILE A 63 20.19 6.74 12.67
CA ILE A 63 21.33 7.40 12.01
C ILE A 63 22.41 7.68 13.06
N ARG A 64 23.55 7.00 12.97
CA ARG A 64 24.72 7.28 13.82
C ARG A 64 25.54 8.40 13.19
N HIS A 65 25.63 9.52 13.90
CA HIS A 65 26.44 10.65 13.47
C HIS A 65 27.92 10.46 13.86
N PRO A 66 28.87 11.12 13.15
CA PRO A 66 30.29 11.11 13.53
C PRO A 66 30.55 11.63 14.95
N SER A 67 29.67 12.46 15.49
CA SER A 67 29.72 12.95 16.89
C SER A 67 29.38 11.89 17.94
N GLY A 68 28.94 10.70 17.52
CA GLY A 68 28.55 9.61 18.40
C GLY A 68 27.06 9.57 18.75
N HIS A 69 26.29 10.65 18.54
CA HIS A 69 24.85 10.67 18.84
C HIS A 69 24.03 9.79 17.87
N LEU A 70 22.94 9.20 18.37
CA LEU A 70 21.98 8.43 17.57
C LEU A 70 20.74 9.29 17.29
N GLU A 71 20.54 9.65 16.03
CA GLU A 71 19.30 10.27 15.56
C GLU A 71 18.31 9.18 15.18
N HIS A 72 17.09 9.28 15.71
CA HIS A 72 15.94 8.52 15.26
C HIS A 72 15.10 9.40 14.34
N LYS A 73 15.04 9.03 13.07
CA LYS A 73 14.34 9.78 12.01
C LYS A 73 13.20 8.95 11.45
N THR A 74 12.00 9.54 11.37
CA THR A 74 10.84 8.91 10.76
C THR A 74 10.35 9.72 9.58
N ILE A 75 9.83 9.03 8.57
CA ILE A 75 9.19 9.63 7.40
C ILE A 75 7.81 9.01 7.28
N ASP A 76 6.78 9.84 7.33
CA ASP A 76 5.38 9.42 7.23
C ASP A 76 4.77 9.97 5.94
N LEU A 77 4.25 9.08 5.09
CA LEU A 77 3.47 9.41 3.90
C LEU A 77 2.06 8.85 4.07
N VAL A 78 1.08 9.73 3.99
CA VAL A 78 -0.34 9.37 4.00
C VAL A 78 -1.01 10.04 2.81
N ALA A 79 -1.67 9.25 1.97
CA ALA A 79 -2.40 9.74 0.81
C ALA A 79 -3.79 9.10 0.73
N TYR A 80 -4.79 9.89 0.35
CA TYR A 80 -6.17 9.45 0.16
C TYR A 80 -6.57 9.53 -1.32
N GLY A 81 -7.43 8.60 -1.73
CA GLY A 81 -8.07 8.65 -3.04
C GLY A 81 -9.05 9.80 -3.15
N ASP A 82 -9.22 10.30 -4.36
CA ASP A 82 -10.18 11.35 -4.68
C ASP A 82 -11.46 10.73 -5.28
N ILE A 83 -12.63 11.03 -4.69
CA ILE A 83 -13.93 10.47 -5.12
C ILE A 83 -14.18 10.71 -6.62
N ASN A 84 -13.93 11.94 -7.08
CA ASN A 84 -14.11 12.35 -8.48
C ASN A 84 -12.77 12.40 -9.23
N GLY A 85 -11.82 11.53 -8.85
CA GLY A 85 -10.47 11.53 -9.39
C GLY A 85 -9.84 10.15 -9.33
N PHE A 86 -8.54 10.11 -9.02
CA PHE A 86 -7.78 8.86 -8.95
C PHE A 86 -7.66 8.37 -7.50
N SER A 87 -7.64 7.04 -7.34
CA SER A 87 -7.32 6.41 -6.06
C SER A 87 -5.89 6.75 -5.61
N ALA A 88 -5.63 6.72 -4.32
CA ALA A 88 -4.29 6.92 -3.77
C ALA A 88 -3.30 5.92 -4.38
N MET A 89 -3.69 4.64 -4.49
CA MET A 89 -2.87 3.61 -5.13
C MET A 89 -2.57 3.93 -6.60
N ALA A 90 -3.57 4.36 -7.39
CA ALA A 90 -3.34 4.69 -8.79
C ALA A 90 -2.37 5.88 -8.94
N LYS A 91 -2.52 6.91 -8.09
CA LYS A 91 -1.60 8.05 -8.05
C LYS A 91 -0.18 7.63 -7.68
N THR A 92 0.00 6.92 -6.57
CA THR A 92 1.33 6.58 -6.04
C THR A 92 2.09 5.57 -6.90
N VAL A 93 1.41 4.75 -7.71
CA VAL A 93 2.05 3.83 -8.66
C VAL A 93 2.28 4.49 -10.02
N GLY A 94 1.25 5.13 -10.57
CA GLY A 94 1.26 5.65 -11.93
C GLY A 94 2.13 6.90 -12.09
N LEU A 95 2.03 7.86 -11.16
CA LEU A 95 2.70 9.16 -11.29
C LEU A 95 4.23 9.05 -11.30
N PRO A 96 4.90 8.28 -10.41
CA PRO A 96 6.35 8.13 -10.50
C PRO A 96 6.81 7.57 -11.85
N THR A 97 6.05 6.61 -12.40
CA THR A 97 6.34 6.01 -13.72
C THR A 97 6.16 7.03 -14.84
N ALA A 98 5.06 7.80 -14.83
CA ALA A 98 4.80 8.84 -15.83
C ALA A 98 5.83 9.98 -15.79
N MET A 99 6.24 10.40 -14.58
CA MET A 99 7.27 11.42 -14.39
C MET A 99 8.63 10.94 -14.89
N ALA A 100 9.03 9.70 -14.58
CA ALA A 100 10.27 9.13 -15.10
C ALA A 100 10.27 9.00 -16.62
N ALA A 101 9.14 8.58 -17.21
CA ALA A 101 8.99 8.52 -18.67
C ALA A 101 9.14 9.91 -19.31
N LYS A 102 8.51 10.95 -18.72
CA LYS A 102 8.67 12.33 -19.17
C LYS A 102 10.12 12.82 -19.04
N MET A 103 10.79 12.55 -17.92
CA MET A 103 12.19 12.91 -17.70
C MET A 103 13.13 12.27 -18.72
N LEU A 104 12.86 11.03 -19.16
CA LEU A 104 13.62 10.38 -20.23
C LEU A 104 13.42 11.09 -21.58
N LEU A 105 12.17 11.45 -21.91
CA LEU A 105 11.85 12.16 -23.16
C LEU A 105 12.45 13.57 -23.19
N ASP A 106 12.44 14.27 -22.05
CA ASP A 106 12.98 15.61 -21.87
C ASP A 106 14.53 15.60 -21.75
N GLY A 107 15.17 14.43 -21.69
CA GLY A 107 16.62 14.29 -21.61
C GLY A 107 17.21 14.58 -20.22
N GLU A 108 16.38 14.59 -19.17
CA GLU A 108 16.80 14.82 -17.78
C GLU A 108 17.50 13.61 -17.15
N ILE A 109 17.27 12.40 -17.68
CA ILE A 109 17.94 11.16 -17.25
C ILE A 109 19.01 10.79 -18.29
N GLY A 110 20.27 11.07 -17.95
CA GLY A 110 21.42 10.83 -18.82
C GLY A 110 21.96 9.40 -18.72
N ALA A 111 21.80 8.76 -17.54
CA ALA A 111 22.30 7.41 -17.29
C ALA A 111 21.71 6.38 -18.28
N LYS A 112 22.53 5.39 -18.67
CA LYS A 112 22.16 4.33 -19.63
C LYS A 112 22.26 2.94 -18.99
N GLY A 113 21.54 1.99 -19.58
CA GLY A 113 21.48 0.60 -19.10
C GLY A 113 20.21 0.31 -18.30
N LEU A 114 20.15 -0.90 -17.74
CA LEU A 114 19.05 -1.32 -16.86
C LEU A 114 19.30 -0.77 -15.44
N MET A 115 18.34 -0.03 -14.89
CA MET A 115 18.48 0.60 -13.58
C MET A 115 17.15 0.78 -12.86
N GLY A 116 17.22 0.89 -11.53
CA GLY A 116 16.12 1.36 -10.67
C GLY A 116 16.32 2.82 -10.23
N PRO A 117 15.34 3.40 -9.50
CA PRO A 117 15.32 4.82 -9.14
C PRO A 117 16.20 5.16 -7.93
N PHE A 118 17.44 4.66 -7.89
CA PHE A 118 18.33 4.81 -6.73
C PHE A 118 19.22 6.06 -6.79
N SER A 119 19.41 6.65 -7.98
CA SER A 119 20.21 7.87 -8.14
C SER A 119 19.39 9.12 -7.86
N LYS A 120 20.05 10.15 -7.30
CA LYS A 120 19.41 11.44 -6.99
C LYS A 120 18.90 12.18 -8.22
N GLU A 121 19.51 11.93 -9.38
CA GLU A 121 19.04 12.36 -10.71
C GLU A 121 17.61 11.87 -10.99
N ILE A 122 17.25 10.66 -10.54
CA ILE A 122 15.93 10.07 -10.76
C ILE A 122 14.98 10.38 -9.58
N TYR A 123 15.32 9.96 -8.36
CA TYR A 123 14.37 10.10 -7.25
C TYR A 123 14.15 11.55 -6.82
N GLY A 124 15.15 12.44 -7.00
CA GLY A 124 15.08 13.82 -6.55
C GLY A 124 13.96 14.60 -7.23
N PRO A 125 13.96 14.71 -8.57
CA PRO A 125 12.89 15.38 -9.30
C PRO A 125 11.52 14.74 -9.11
N ILE A 126 11.45 13.40 -9.03
CA ILE A 126 10.18 12.69 -8.83
C ILE A 126 9.58 13.02 -7.45
N LEU A 127 10.37 12.92 -6.37
CA LEU A 127 9.90 13.23 -5.01
C LEU A 127 9.45 14.70 -4.86
N GLU A 128 10.00 15.61 -5.66
CA GLU A 128 9.54 16.99 -5.69
C GLU A 128 8.23 17.16 -6.45
N ARG A 129 8.12 16.57 -7.65
CA ARG A 129 6.95 16.70 -8.53
C ARG A 129 5.70 16.06 -7.94
N ILE A 130 5.80 14.90 -7.26
CA ILE A 130 4.63 14.23 -6.65
C ILE A 130 3.91 15.08 -5.58
N LYS A 131 4.58 16.06 -4.99
CA LYS A 131 3.98 16.97 -3.99
C LYS A 131 2.89 17.83 -4.61
N ALA A 132 3.07 18.27 -5.86
CA ALA A 132 2.06 19.04 -6.59
C ALA A 132 0.79 18.21 -6.89
N GLU A 133 0.94 16.90 -6.95
CA GLU A 133 -0.14 15.92 -7.15
C GLU A 133 -0.80 15.49 -5.81
N GLY A 134 -0.48 16.19 -4.71
CA GLY A 134 -1.06 15.92 -3.39
C GLY A 134 -0.44 14.73 -2.65
N ILE A 135 0.68 14.15 -3.13
CA ILE A 135 1.41 13.10 -2.42
C ILE A 135 2.48 13.76 -1.55
N ILE A 136 2.17 13.93 -0.26
CA ILE A 136 3.01 14.62 0.71
C ILE A 136 3.56 13.62 1.72
N TYR A 137 4.85 13.76 2.03
CA TYR A 137 5.49 13.08 3.14
C TYR A 137 6.04 14.09 4.15
N THR A 138 5.96 13.73 5.42
CA THR A 138 6.49 14.53 6.54
C THR A 138 7.67 13.82 7.17
N THR A 139 8.57 14.58 7.79
CA THR A 139 9.78 14.04 8.39
C THR A 139 9.92 14.56 9.81
N GLN A 140 10.22 13.64 10.74
CA GLN A 140 10.50 13.96 12.14
C GLN A 140 11.83 13.36 12.54
N SER A 141 12.65 14.13 13.27
CA SER A 141 13.93 13.67 13.81
C SER A 141 13.97 13.92 15.31
N THR A 142 14.47 12.94 16.06
CA THR A 142 14.72 13.05 17.50
C THR A 142 16.11 12.52 17.80
N ILE A 143 16.86 13.23 18.64
CA ILE A 143 18.17 12.76 19.11
C ILE A 143 17.94 12.28 20.54
N LYS A 144 18.17 10.98 20.78
CA LYS A 144 18.20 10.46 22.14
C LYS A 144 19.66 10.49 22.62
N PRO A 145 19.95 11.08 23.79
CA PRO A 145 21.29 11.09 24.37
C PRO A 145 21.78 9.66 24.67
#